data_AF-A0A9E5K0Z9-F1
#
_entry.id   AF-A0A9E5K0Z9-F1
#
_cell.length_a   1.000
_cell.length_b   1.000
_cell.length_c   1.000
_cell.angle_alpha   90.00
_cell.angle_beta   90.00
_cell.angle_gamma   90.00
#
_symmetry.space_group_name_H-M   'P 1'
#
loop_
_entity.id
_entity.type
_entity.pdbx_description
1 polymer ?
#
loop_
_entity_poly.entity_id
_entity_poly.type
_entity_poly.pdbx_seq_one_letter_code
_entity_poly.pdbx_strand_id
1 'polypeptide(L)'
;VMYLGKIMEIGDAETVYQKPSHPYTKALMSAVPVPNPRVERGRSRITLEGEVPSPVNPPSGCRFRTRCWKATDLCSTQEPRLELRPSGQMSACHHPEV
;
A
#
# COMPACT_ATOMS: atom_id res chain seq x y z
N VAL A 1 0.54 6.43 6.63
CA VAL A 1 1.49 5.60 5.84
C VAL A 1 2.01 6.39 4.67
N MET A 2 3.33 6.44 4.48
CA MET A 2 3.97 7.21 3.40
C MET A 2 4.88 6.34 2.54
N TYR A 3 5.03 6.71 1.26
CA TYR A 3 5.99 6.09 0.34
C TYR A 3 6.55 7.14 -0.62
N LEU A 4 7.88 7.19 -0.72
CA LEU A 4 8.62 8.17 -1.53
C LEU A 4 8.04 9.60 -1.38
N GLY A 5 7.86 10.08 -0.14
CA GLY A 5 7.40 11.44 0.14
C GLY A 5 5.92 11.74 -0.16
N LYS A 6 5.09 10.73 -0.42
CA LYS A 6 3.63 10.88 -0.60
C LYS A 6 2.84 10.13 0.47
N ILE A 7 1.72 10.70 0.89
CA ILE A 7 0.75 10.03 1.77
C ILE A 7 0.01 8.99 0.93
N MET A 8 0.19 7.71 1.27
CA MET A 8 -0.50 6.61 0.60
C MET A 8 -1.80 6.25 1.31
N GLU A 9 -1.82 6.37 2.64
CA GLU A 9 -2.99 6.07 3.46
C GLU A 9 -2.91 6.78 4.81
N ILE A 10 -4.05 7.28 5.30
CA ILE A 10 -4.20 7.95 6.60
C ILE A 10 -5.52 7.53 7.24
N GLY A 11 -5.49 7.17 8.51
CA GLY A 11 -6.65 6.73 9.28
C GLY A 11 -6.26 6.41 10.70
N ASP A 12 -7.23 5.96 11.50
CA ASP A 12 -6.95 5.42 12.83
C ASP A 12 -6.08 4.16 12.73
N ALA A 13 -5.28 3.92 13.77
CA ALA A 13 -4.28 2.85 13.75
C ALA A 13 -4.92 1.47 13.60
N GLU A 14 -6.09 1.26 14.22
CA GLU A 14 -6.77 -0.03 14.18
C GLU A 14 -7.28 -0.35 12.78
N THR A 15 -7.95 0.58 12.12
CA THR A 15 -8.42 0.43 10.73
C THR A 15 -7.26 0.22 9.77
N VAL A 16 -6.19 1.00 9.86
CA VAL A 16 -5.01 0.85 8.99
C VAL A 16 -4.36 -0.53 9.16
N TYR A 17 -4.37 -1.08 10.37
CA TYR A 17 -3.77 -2.38 10.67
C TYR A 17 -4.67 -3.56 10.24
N GLN A 18 -5.97 -3.48 10.52
CA GLN A 18 -6.91 -4.57 10.26
C GLN A 18 -7.46 -4.57 8.83
N LYS A 19 -7.67 -3.38 8.25
CA LYS A 19 -8.28 -3.18 6.93
C LYS A 19 -7.45 -2.20 6.09
N PRO A 20 -6.17 -2.50 5.82
CA PRO A 20 -5.32 -1.64 5.00
C PRO A 20 -5.93 -1.48 3.60
N SER A 21 -6.21 -0.25 3.19
CA SER A 21 -6.86 0.06 1.92
C SER A 21 -5.87 0.16 0.77
N HIS A 22 -4.67 0.70 1.00
CA HIS A 22 -3.68 0.86 -0.07
C HIS A 22 -2.84 -0.43 -0.22
N PRO A 23 -2.56 -0.93 -1.44
CA PRO A 23 -1.75 -2.14 -1.66
C PRO A 23 -0.39 -2.10 -0.97
N TYR A 24 0.29 -0.95 -0.98
CA TYR A 24 1.52 -0.76 -0.20
C TYR A 24 1.33 -1.02 1.30
N THR A 25 0.30 -0.44 1.92
CA THR A 25 -0.01 -0.67 3.34
C THR A 25 -0.32 -2.14 3.59
N LYS A 26 -1.10 -2.79 2.70
CA LYS A 26 -1.40 -4.22 2.80
C LYS A 26 -0.14 -5.08 2.76
N ALA A 27 0.82 -4.74 1.90
CA ALA A 27 2.11 -5.42 1.87
C ALA A 27 2.89 -5.24 3.17
N LEU A 28 2.95 -4.01 3.72
CA LEU A 28 3.57 -3.75 5.02
C LEU A 28 2.94 -4.58 6.14
N MET A 29 1.60 -4.59 6.23
CA MET A 29 0.89 -5.34 7.28
C MET A 29 1.09 -6.86 7.15
N SER A 30 1.23 -7.37 5.91
CA SER A 30 1.55 -8.78 5.67
C SER A 30 2.94 -9.18 6.18
N ALA A 31 3.87 -8.22 6.29
CA ALA A 31 5.24 -8.46 6.73
C ALA A 31 5.44 -8.35 8.25
N VAL A 32 4.45 -7.83 9.00
CA VAL A 32 4.54 -7.74 10.47
C VAL A 32 4.45 -9.14 11.07
N PRO A 33 5.45 -9.63 11.81
CA PRO A 33 5.42 -10.98 12.39
C PRO A 33 4.39 -11.07 13.53
N VAL A 34 3.68 -12.20 13.64
CA VAL A 34 2.88 -12.48 14.85
C VAL A 34 3.66 -13.31 15.87
N PRO A 35 3.43 -13.14 17.19
CA PRO A 35 4.16 -13.85 18.22
C PRO A 35 3.99 -15.38 18.20
N ASN A 36 2.85 -15.88 17.70
CA ASN A 36 2.56 -17.31 17.68
C ASN A 36 3.18 -17.99 16.43
N PRO A 37 4.19 -18.88 16.58
CA PRO A 37 4.88 -19.47 15.44
C PRO A 37 4.04 -20.44 14.61
N ARG A 38 2.95 -20.98 15.17
CA ARG A 38 2.01 -21.83 14.42
C ARG A 38 1.13 -20.97 13.51
N VAL A 39 0.66 -19.83 14.02
CA VAL A 39 -0.12 -18.86 13.24
C VAL A 39 0.76 -18.24 12.17
N GLU A 40 1.99 -17.82 12.51
CA GLU A 40 2.89 -17.15 11.56
C GLU A 40 3.23 -18.02 10.35
N ARG A 41 3.39 -19.34 10.52
CA ARG A 41 3.64 -20.28 9.42
C ARG A 41 2.48 -20.41 8.44
N GLY A 42 1.25 -20.13 8.87
CA GLY A 42 0.06 -20.19 8.03
C GLY A 42 -0.26 -18.89 7.29
N ARG A 43 0.48 -17.81 7.54
CA ARG A 43 0.20 -16.50 6.94
C ARG A 43 0.81 -16.37 5.55
N SER A 44 0.04 -15.82 4.63
CA SER A 44 0.55 -15.40 3.32
C SER A 44 1.19 -14.03 3.42
N ARG A 45 2.48 -13.95 3.07
CA ARG A 45 3.23 -12.70 2.99
C ARG A 45 3.23 -12.19 1.55
N ILE A 46 3.02 -10.90 1.38
CA ILE A 46 3.13 -10.26 0.07
C ILE A 46 4.59 -9.83 -0.12
N THR A 47 5.30 -10.54 -0.99
CA THR A 47 6.66 -10.15 -1.39
C THR A 47 6.57 -9.11 -2.49
N LEU A 48 7.06 -7.89 -2.22
CA LEU A 48 7.14 -6.85 -3.22
C LEU A 48 8.36 -7.07 -4.12
N GLU A 49 8.12 -7.20 -5.41
CA GLU A 49 9.16 -7.35 -6.42
C GLU A 49 9.83 -6.00 -6.75
N GLY A 50 11.01 -6.09 -7.35
CA GLY A 50 11.80 -4.94 -7.78
C GLY A 50 12.42 -4.12 -6.64
N GLU A 51 13.33 -3.23 -7.03
CA GLU A 51 13.99 -2.32 -6.10
C GLU A 51 13.13 -1.10 -5.76
N VAL A 52 13.46 -0.46 -4.65
CA VAL A 52 12.86 0.83 -4.28
C VAL A 52 13.38 1.90 -5.24
N PRO A 53 12.50 2.62 -5.98
CA PRO A 53 12.93 3.69 -6.88
C PRO A 53 13.61 4.84 -6.12
N SER A 54 14.46 5.58 -6.83
CA SER A 54 15.10 6.79 -6.30
C SER A 54 14.05 7.85 -5.92
N PRO A 55 14.12 8.45 -4.72
CA PRO A 55 13.28 9.60 -4.36
C PRO A 55 13.54 10.85 -5.20
N VAL A 56 14.73 10.99 -5.82
CA VAL A 56 15.12 12.14 -6.65
C VAL A 56 14.38 12.13 -7.99
N ASN A 57 14.22 10.94 -8.58
CA ASN A 57 13.53 10.72 -9.85
C ASN A 57 12.39 9.71 -9.63
N PRO A 58 11.32 10.10 -8.93
CA PRO A 58 10.24 9.19 -8.58
C PRO A 58 9.44 8.77 -9.83
N PRO A 59 8.78 7.60 -9.80
CA PRO A 59 7.86 7.23 -10.87
C PRO A 59 6.75 8.27 -11.05
N SER A 60 6.39 8.59 -12.31
CA SER A 60 5.19 9.34 -12.67
C SER A 60 3.87 8.77 -12.11
N GLY A 61 2.81 9.57 -12.07
CA GLY A 61 1.51 9.11 -11.56
C GLY A 61 1.59 8.58 -10.12
N CYS A 62 1.14 7.35 -9.89
CA CYS A 62 1.29 6.68 -8.60
C CYS A 62 2.76 6.27 -8.36
N ARG A 63 3.37 6.80 -7.30
CA ARG A 63 4.77 6.49 -6.92
C ARG A 63 5.01 5.01 -6.60
N PHE A 64 3.98 4.26 -6.23
CA PHE A 64 4.09 2.84 -5.90
C PHE A 64 3.86 1.91 -7.10
N ARG A 65 3.50 2.43 -8.29
CA ARG A 65 3.07 1.61 -9.43
C ARG A 65 4.08 0.54 -9.86
N THR A 66 5.38 0.81 -9.73
CA THR A 66 6.44 -0.09 -10.20
C THR A 66 6.61 -1.33 -9.33
N ARG A 67 5.95 -1.36 -8.16
CA ARG A 67 6.00 -2.47 -7.20
C ARG A 67 4.60 -2.93 -6.78
N CYS A 68 3.55 -2.37 -7.38
CA CYS A 68 2.16 -2.65 -7.06
C CYS A 68 1.63 -3.75 -7.98
N TRP A 69 1.14 -4.85 -7.43
CA TRP A 69 0.53 -5.94 -8.21
C TRP A 69 -0.84 -5.57 -8.82
N LYS A 70 -1.44 -4.44 -8.42
CA LYS A 70 -2.69 -3.89 -8.99
C LYS A 70 -2.45 -2.71 -9.92
N ALA A 71 -1.20 -2.46 -10.32
CA ALA A 71 -0.88 -1.34 -11.20
C ALA A 71 -1.55 -1.51 -12.57
N THR A 72 -2.08 -0.41 -13.09
CA THR A 72 -2.66 -0.30 -14.44
C THR A 72 -2.05 0.91 -15.15
N ASP A 73 -2.34 1.09 -16.43
CA ASP A 73 -1.84 2.23 -17.20
C ASP A 73 -2.24 3.58 -16.57
N LEU A 74 -3.43 3.66 -15.96
CA LEU A 74 -3.87 4.84 -15.21
C LEU A 74 -2.92 5.22 -14.07
N CYS A 75 -2.35 4.22 -13.39
CA CYS A 75 -1.38 4.43 -12.33
C CYS A 75 -0.06 5.03 -12.85
N SER A 76 0.24 4.91 -14.15
CA SER A 76 1.44 5.47 -14.76
C SER A 76 1.29 6.93 -15.19
N THR A 77 0.07 7.33 -15.52
CA THR A 77 -0.24 8.65 -16.09
C THR A 77 -0.85 9.62 -15.08
N GLN A 78 -1.59 9.12 -14.08
CA GLN A 78 -2.33 9.94 -13.12
C GLN A 78 -1.93 9.64 -11.67
N GLU A 79 -1.61 10.70 -10.92
CA GLU A 79 -1.42 10.59 -9.47
C GLU A 79 -2.79 10.36 -8.80
N PRO A 80 -2.96 9.30 -8.00
CA PRO A 80 -4.22 9.04 -7.32
C PRO A 80 -4.47 10.11 -6.25
N ARG A 81 -5.73 10.56 -6.16
CA ARG A 81 -6.15 11.49 -5.11
C ARG A 81 -6.34 10.75 -3.80
N LEU A 82 -6.11 11.45 -2.70
CA LEU A 82 -6.43 10.95 -1.36
C LEU A 82 -7.96 11.00 -1.17
N GLU A 83 -8.60 9.84 -1.09
CA GLU A 83 -10.05 9.72 -1.03
C GLU A 83 -10.49 8.93 0.20
N LEU A 84 -11.64 9.32 0.77
CA LEU A 84 -12.27 8.61 1.87
C LEU A 84 -12.74 7.22 1.42
N ARG A 85 -12.44 6.19 2.22
CA ARG A 85 -12.79 4.80 1.96
C ARG A 85 -13.94 4.35 2.86
N PRO A 86 -14.66 3.28 2.50
CA PRO A 86 -15.82 2.80 3.27
C PRO A 86 -15.52 2.51 4.73
N SER A 87 -14.29 2.08 5.05
CA SER A 87 -13.83 1.83 6.41
C SER A 87 -13.38 3.08 7.18
N GLY A 88 -13.52 4.29 6.62
CA GLY A 88 -13.33 5.58 7.31
C GLY A 88 -11.92 6.19 7.19
N GLN A 89 -10.93 5.41 6.78
CA GLN A 89 -9.60 5.89 6.41
C GLN A 89 -9.59 6.51 5.01
N MET A 90 -8.59 7.33 4.71
CA MET A 90 -8.35 7.85 3.36
C MET A 90 -7.15 7.14 2.72
N SER A 91 -7.24 6.80 1.43
CA SER A 91 -6.09 6.25 0.70
C SER A 91 -5.94 6.85 -0.69
N ALA A 92 -4.70 7.02 -1.13
CA ALA A 92 -4.37 7.55 -2.45
C ALA A 92 -4.15 6.38 -3.42
N CYS A 93 -5.25 5.78 -3.88
CA CYS A 93 -5.21 4.61 -4.75
C CYS A 93 -6.33 4.65 -5.81
N HIS A 94 -6.00 4.30 -7.05
CA HIS A 94 -7.01 4.06 -8.09
C HIS A 94 -7.74 2.73 -7.92
N HIS A 95 -7.06 1.74 -7.29
CA HIS A 95 -7.54 0.37 -7.12
C HIS A 95 -7.39 -0.08 -5.66
N PRO A 96 -8.10 0.56 -4.71
CA PRO A 96 -8.00 0.21 -3.29
C PRO A 96 -8.42 -1.23 -3.01
N GLU A 97 -7.98 -1.76 -1.88
CA GLU A 97 -8.53 -2.97 -1.28
C GLU A 97 -9.97 -2.70 -0.81
N VAL A 98 -10.84 -3.71 -0.94
CA VAL A 98 -12.26 -3.64 -0.59
C VAL A 98 -12.48 -4.25 0.78
#